data_AF-A0A7S2HFE1-F1
#
_entry.id   AF-A0A7S2HFE1-F1
#
_cell.length_a   1.000
_cell.length_b   1.000
_cell.length_c   1.000
_cell.angle_alpha   90.00
_cell.angle_beta   90.00
_cell.angle_gamma   90.00
#
_symmetry.space_group_name_H-M   'P 1'
#
loop_
_entity.id
_entity.type
_entity.pdbx_description
1 polymer ?
#
loop_
_entity_poly.entity_id
_entity_poly.type
_entity_poly.pdbx_seq_one_letter_code
_entity_poly.pdbx_strand_id
1 'polypeptide(L)'
;FASQQISENGYIGDADPIASMKALDKLVPRSKINALAKSKSNTQGGLQFSFHMALFALAASIPNKPWLSLLGKSFVSSFFFNGLHETVHRTAFKSKFLNDIVAHFFGFLCLRPARHYFHYHWQHHKYTGNVKLDSELQEGSFLDLPIEEPLGY
;
A
#
# COMPACT_ATOMS: atom_id res chain seq x y z
N PHE A 1 -2.23 -22.69 21.99
CA PHE A 1 -1.96 -21.51 22.85
C PHE A 1 -2.26 -20.17 22.17
N ALA A 2 -1.94 -19.96 20.87
CA ALA A 2 -2.28 -18.69 20.19
C ALA A 2 -3.75 -18.54 19.73
N SER A 3 -4.55 -19.60 19.71
CA SER A 3 -5.93 -19.56 19.18
C SER A 3 -6.97 -19.00 20.15
N GLN A 4 -6.69 -18.97 21.46
CA GLN A 4 -7.63 -18.48 22.48
C GLN A 4 -7.45 -17.00 22.83
N GLN A 5 -6.33 -16.37 22.44
CA GLN A 5 -6.09 -14.94 22.69
C GLN A 5 -6.67 -14.01 21.61
N ILE A 6 -7.30 -14.55 20.56
CA ILE A 6 -7.69 -13.75 19.39
C ILE A 6 -9.06 -13.10 19.57
N SER A 7 -9.97 -13.74 20.31
CA SER A 7 -11.28 -13.14 20.63
C SER A 7 -11.21 -12.03 21.67
N GLU A 8 -10.13 -11.95 22.47
CA GLU A 8 -9.95 -10.91 23.49
C GLU A 8 -9.31 -9.61 22.95
N ASN A 9 -8.78 -9.61 21.71
CA ASN A 9 -7.94 -8.53 21.17
C ASN A 9 -8.64 -7.52 20.24
N GLY A 10 -9.97 -7.52 20.16
CA GLY A 10 -10.71 -6.44 19.48
C GLY A 10 -10.67 -6.49 17.95
N TYR A 11 -10.64 -7.68 17.36
CA TYR A 11 -10.86 -7.85 15.92
C TYR A 11 -12.36 -7.75 15.63
N ILE A 12 -12.77 -6.76 14.84
CA ILE A 12 -14.16 -6.57 14.41
C ILE A 12 -14.25 -7.04 12.95
N GLY A 13 -14.71 -8.28 12.74
CA GLY A 13 -14.85 -8.86 11.39
C GLY A 13 -15.14 -10.36 11.42
N ASP A 14 -15.80 -10.87 10.37
CA ASP A 14 -16.10 -12.29 10.15
C ASP A 14 -14.91 -13.07 9.54
N ALA A 15 -13.87 -12.35 9.11
CA ALA A 15 -12.65 -12.94 8.59
C ALA A 15 -11.85 -13.65 9.70
N ASP A 16 -11.53 -14.93 9.49
CA ASP A 16 -10.54 -15.66 10.29
C ASP A 16 -9.17 -15.61 9.57
N PRO A 17 -8.29 -14.65 9.92
CA PRO A 17 -6.97 -14.53 9.29
C PRO A 17 -6.08 -15.74 9.58
N ILE A 18 -6.29 -16.48 10.67
CA ILE A 18 -5.52 -17.68 10.97
C ILE A 18 -5.95 -18.84 10.08
N ALA A 19 -7.25 -19.05 9.91
CA ALA A 19 -7.74 -20.03 8.95
C ALA A 19 -7.28 -19.68 7.53
N SER A 20 -7.30 -18.40 7.16
CA SER A 20 -6.81 -17.92 5.87
C SER A 20 -5.32 -18.20 5.67
N MET A 21 -4.47 -17.89 6.66
CA MET A 21 -3.03 -18.21 6.60
C MET A 21 -2.78 -19.73 6.50
N LYS A 22 -3.51 -20.54 7.27
CA LYS A 22 -3.40 -22.01 7.21
C LYS A 22 -3.82 -22.58 5.86
N ALA A 23 -4.90 -22.04 5.29
CA ALA A 23 -5.36 -22.40 3.95
C ALA A 23 -4.31 -22.01 2.90
N LEU A 24 -3.74 -20.81 3.00
CA LEU A 24 -2.70 -20.34 2.09
C LEU A 24 -1.43 -21.19 2.18
N ASP A 25 -0.97 -21.53 3.38
CA ASP A 25 0.20 -22.39 3.60
C ASP A 25 0.01 -23.78 2.98
N LYS A 26 -1.23 -24.29 2.92
CA LYS A 26 -1.57 -25.57 2.27
C LYS A 26 -1.58 -25.47 0.74
N LEU A 27 -2.04 -24.34 0.19
CA LEU A 27 -2.19 -24.14 -1.26
C LEU A 27 -0.89 -23.72 -1.94
N VAL A 28 -0.12 -22.85 -1.29
CA VAL A 28 1.09 -22.25 -1.85
C VAL A 28 2.26 -22.47 -0.88
N PRO A 29 3.17 -23.41 -1.19
CA PRO A 29 4.35 -23.64 -0.36
C PRO A 29 5.16 -22.35 -0.18
N ARG A 30 5.56 -22.04 1.06
CA ARG A 30 6.35 -20.84 1.38
C ARG A 30 7.64 -20.72 0.58
N SER A 31 8.22 -21.83 0.14
CA SER A 31 9.40 -21.85 -0.73
C SER A 31 9.14 -21.14 -2.08
N LYS A 32 7.97 -21.33 -2.69
CA LYS A 32 7.57 -20.65 -3.92
C LYS A 32 7.36 -19.16 -3.70
N ILE A 33 6.68 -18.79 -2.61
CA ILE A 33 6.45 -17.38 -2.23
C ILE A 33 7.78 -16.66 -2.02
N ASN A 34 8.70 -17.28 -1.26
CA ASN A 34 10.02 -16.72 -0.99
C ASN A 34 10.87 -16.57 -2.26
N ALA A 35 10.75 -17.48 -3.22
CA ALA A 35 11.43 -17.37 -4.49
C ALA A 35 10.93 -16.14 -5.28
N LEU A 36 9.61 -15.95 -5.35
CA LEU A 36 8.99 -14.79 -5.99
C LEU A 36 9.32 -13.47 -5.28
N ALA A 37 9.27 -13.44 -3.95
CA ALA A 37 9.61 -12.27 -3.15
C ALA A 37 11.09 -11.84 -3.34
N LYS A 38 11.97 -12.79 -3.68
CA LYS A 38 13.39 -12.53 -3.94
C LYS A 38 13.67 -12.14 -5.40
N SER A 39 12.80 -12.46 -6.35
CA SER A 39 13.01 -12.20 -7.79
C SER A 39 12.72 -10.76 -8.20
N LYS A 40 13.22 -9.78 -7.44
CA LYS A 40 13.05 -8.34 -7.71
C LYS A 40 14.00 -7.88 -8.82
N SER A 41 13.55 -6.94 -9.66
CA SER A 41 14.33 -6.44 -10.81
C SER A 41 14.25 -4.91 -10.93
N ASN A 42 15.41 -4.25 -10.99
CA ASN A 42 15.47 -2.80 -11.22
C ASN A 42 14.92 -2.42 -12.60
N THR A 43 15.15 -3.25 -13.60
CA THR A 43 14.69 -3.00 -14.97
C THR A 43 13.17 -3.04 -15.04
N GLN A 44 12.53 -4.04 -14.43
CA GLN A 44 11.07 -4.15 -14.43
C GLN A 44 10.44 -2.99 -13.63
N GLY A 45 10.98 -2.67 -12.45
CA GLY A 45 10.53 -1.51 -11.68
C GLY A 45 10.70 -0.20 -12.45
N GLY A 46 11.82 -0.02 -13.17
CA GLY A 46 12.08 1.17 -13.99
C GLY A 46 11.15 1.28 -15.21
N LEU A 47 10.83 0.15 -15.86
CA LEU A 47 9.88 0.10 -16.97
C LEU A 47 8.47 0.47 -16.49
N GLN A 48 8.02 -0.10 -15.37
CA GLN A 48 6.71 0.20 -14.81
C GLN A 48 6.61 1.67 -14.36
N PHE A 49 7.66 2.21 -13.73
CA PHE A 49 7.74 3.64 -13.38
C PHE A 49 7.66 4.52 -14.65
N SER A 50 8.47 4.22 -15.65
CA SER A 50 8.51 4.98 -16.92
C SER A 50 7.18 4.94 -17.65
N PHE A 51 6.50 3.79 -17.65
CA PHE A 51 5.18 3.63 -18.23
C PHE A 51 4.15 4.58 -17.60
N HIS A 52 4.07 4.63 -16.27
CA HIS A 52 3.14 5.53 -15.59
C HIS A 52 3.48 7.01 -15.82
N MET A 53 4.77 7.36 -15.87
CA MET A 53 5.20 8.73 -16.16
C MET A 53 4.94 9.15 -17.61
N ALA A 54 5.14 8.24 -18.56
CA ALA A 54 4.79 8.47 -19.96
C ALA A 54 3.28 8.66 -20.13
N LEU A 55 2.45 7.84 -19.49
CA LEU A 55 0.98 8.00 -19.51
C LEU A 55 0.54 9.32 -18.90
N PHE A 56 1.13 9.72 -17.77
CA PHE A 56 0.81 11.00 -17.15
C PHE A 56 1.19 12.19 -18.06
N ALA A 57 2.38 12.15 -18.67
CA ALA A 57 2.82 13.18 -19.62
C ALA A 57 1.95 13.23 -20.89
N LEU A 58 1.54 12.09 -21.44
CA LEU A 58 0.60 12.02 -22.55
C LEU A 58 -0.74 12.65 -22.18
N ALA A 59 -1.30 12.27 -21.03
CA ALA A 59 -2.55 12.84 -20.53
C ALA A 59 -2.43 14.37 -20.29
N ALA A 60 -1.27 14.83 -19.82
CA ALA A 60 -0.99 16.25 -19.63
C ALA A 60 -0.95 17.04 -20.94
N SER A 61 -0.57 16.40 -22.06
CA SER A 61 -0.23 17.06 -23.32
C SER A 61 -1.39 17.17 -24.32
N ILE A 62 -2.63 16.86 -23.94
CA ILE A 62 -3.80 16.95 -24.83
C ILE A 62 -4.14 18.42 -25.12
N PRO A 63 -3.91 18.93 -26.35
CA PRO A 63 -4.18 20.32 -26.69
C PRO A 63 -5.68 20.55 -26.86
N ASN A 64 -6.11 21.80 -26.67
CA ASN A 64 -7.46 22.29 -26.98
C ASN A 64 -8.63 21.63 -26.23
N LYS A 65 -8.37 20.71 -25.29
CA LYS A 65 -9.37 20.04 -24.43
C LYS A 65 -8.86 19.95 -22.98
N PRO A 66 -8.84 21.08 -22.24
CA PRO A 66 -8.26 21.12 -20.88
C PRO A 66 -8.98 20.19 -19.90
N TRP A 67 -10.29 19.99 -20.05
CA TRP A 67 -11.06 19.05 -19.23
C TRP A 67 -10.61 17.60 -19.44
N LEU A 68 -10.28 17.20 -20.67
CA LEU A 68 -9.81 15.84 -20.98
C LEU A 68 -8.39 15.61 -20.46
N SER A 69 -7.53 16.64 -20.59
CA SER A 69 -6.20 16.64 -19.97
C SER A 69 -6.28 16.51 -18.45
N LEU A 70 -7.20 17.24 -17.81
CA LEU A 70 -7.44 17.16 -16.37
C LEU A 70 -7.90 15.76 -15.97
N LEU A 71 -8.96 15.22 -16.60
CA LEU A 71 -9.46 13.88 -16.30
C LEU A 71 -8.39 12.81 -16.49
N GLY A 72 -7.63 12.85 -17.59
CA GLY A 72 -6.58 11.87 -17.86
C GLY A 72 -5.46 11.91 -16.81
N LYS A 73 -4.96 13.12 -16.48
CA LYS A 73 -3.93 13.26 -15.44
C LYS A 73 -4.44 12.82 -14.07
N SER A 74 -5.65 13.22 -13.69
CA SER A 74 -6.27 12.81 -12.42
C SER A 74 -6.40 11.29 -12.33
N PHE A 75 -6.89 10.65 -13.39
CA PHE A 75 -7.00 9.20 -13.48
C PHE A 75 -5.63 8.53 -13.30
N VAL A 76 -4.61 8.91 -14.08
CA VAL A 76 -3.27 8.31 -13.97
C VAL A 76 -2.65 8.59 -12.60
N SER A 77 -2.83 9.80 -12.05
CA SER A 77 -2.28 10.17 -10.74
C SER A 77 -2.88 9.39 -9.57
N SER A 78 -4.09 8.85 -9.70
CA SER A 78 -4.69 7.98 -8.67
C SER A 78 -3.84 6.72 -8.41
N PHE A 79 -3.07 6.27 -9.40
CA PHE A 79 -2.17 5.13 -9.29
C PHE A 79 -0.80 5.47 -8.68
N PHE A 80 -0.48 6.75 -8.43
CA PHE A 80 0.78 7.14 -7.79
C PHE A 80 0.91 6.56 -6.38
N PHE A 81 -0.22 6.41 -5.69
CA PHE A 81 -0.24 5.77 -4.37
C PHE A 81 0.23 4.31 -4.44
N ASN A 82 -0.06 3.58 -5.52
CA ASN A 82 0.44 2.22 -5.71
C ASN A 82 1.97 2.21 -5.82
N GLY A 83 2.53 3.19 -6.54
CA GLY A 83 3.97 3.41 -6.63
C GLY A 83 4.59 3.70 -5.26
N LEU A 84 3.97 4.57 -4.46
CA LEU A 84 4.37 4.85 -3.08
C LEU A 84 4.33 3.57 -2.22
N HIS A 85 3.19 2.88 -2.20
CA HIS A 85 2.94 1.65 -1.44
C HIS A 85 4.01 0.58 -1.70
N GLU A 86 4.25 0.25 -2.97
CA GLU A 86 5.18 -0.80 -3.34
C GLU A 86 6.65 -0.42 -3.06
N THR A 87 6.99 0.85 -3.15
CA THR A 87 8.36 1.32 -2.89
C THR A 87 8.66 1.48 -1.40
N VAL A 88 7.68 1.82 -0.55
CA VAL A 88 7.89 1.78 0.91
C VAL A 88 8.06 0.35 1.42
N HIS A 89 7.41 -0.63 0.80
CA HIS A 89 7.68 -2.06 1.04
C HIS A 89 9.03 -2.54 0.52
N ARG A 90 9.68 -1.73 -0.33
CA ARG A 90 10.97 -2.03 -0.98
C ARG A 90 10.95 -3.29 -1.83
N THR A 91 9.81 -3.52 -2.47
CA THR A 91 9.55 -4.67 -3.33
C THR A 91 9.54 -4.30 -4.82
N ALA A 92 9.29 -3.04 -5.18
CA ALA A 92 9.33 -2.55 -6.56
C ALA A 92 10.69 -2.72 -7.24
N PHE A 93 11.78 -2.35 -6.56
CA PHE A 93 13.14 -2.44 -7.11
C PHE A 93 14.00 -3.46 -6.35
N LYS A 94 15.00 -4.03 -7.04
CA LYS A 94 16.06 -4.81 -6.37
C LYS A 94 16.92 -3.93 -5.47
N SER A 95 17.21 -2.70 -5.91
CA SER A 95 17.97 -1.71 -5.16
C SER A 95 17.11 -1.04 -4.09
N LYS A 96 17.55 -1.13 -2.82
CA LYS A 96 16.92 -0.42 -1.71
C LYS A 96 16.96 1.10 -1.91
N PHE A 97 18.07 1.62 -2.43
CA PHE A 97 18.25 3.05 -2.69
C PHE A 97 17.24 3.59 -3.72
N LEU A 98 17.00 2.84 -4.81
CA LEU A 98 16.01 3.22 -5.82
C LEU A 98 14.59 3.23 -5.23
N ASN A 99 14.23 2.22 -4.43
CA ASN A 99 12.96 2.23 -3.72
C ASN A 99 12.83 3.47 -2.83
N ASP A 100 13.84 3.78 -2.02
CA ASP A 100 13.78 4.91 -1.10
C ASP A 100 13.63 6.25 -1.87
N ILE A 101 14.36 6.47 -2.98
CA ILE A 101 14.19 7.68 -3.82
C ILE A 101 12.78 7.76 -4.41
N VAL A 102 12.32 6.69 -5.06
CA VAL A 102 11.01 6.69 -5.74
C VAL A 102 9.86 6.81 -4.73
N ALA A 103 10.03 6.25 -3.53
CA ALA A 103 9.09 6.44 -2.43
C ALA A 103 8.99 7.91 -2.02
N HIS A 104 10.11 8.65 -1.87
CA HIS A 104 10.05 10.08 -1.56
C HIS A 104 9.41 10.90 -2.69
N PHE A 105 9.71 10.55 -3.95
CA PHE A 105 9.09 11.18 -5.11
C PHE A 105 7.57 11.02 -5.13
N PHE A 106 7.05 9.78 -5.03
CA PHE A 106 5.61 9.57 -4.96
C PHE A 106 5.00 10.06 -3.64
N GLY A 107 5.75 10.02 -2.54
CA GLY A 107 5.32 10.57 -1.27
C GLY A 107 5.05 12.07 -1.35
N PHE A 108 5.89 12.82 -2.08
CA PHE A 108 5.63 14.21 -2.40
C PHE A 108 4.36 14.37 -3.26
N LEU A 109 4.24 13.61 -4.35
CA LEU A 109 3.07 13.70 -5.25
C LEU A 109 1.74 13.32 -4.57
N CYS A 110 1.77 12.38 -3.64
CA CYS A 110 0.60 11.95 -2.88
C CYS A 110 0.37 12.77 -1.60
N LEU A 111 1.21 13.76 -1.30
CA LEU A 111 1.19 14.51 -0.03
C LEU A 111 1.29 13.59 1.21
N ARG A 112 2.02 12.47 1.10
CA ARG A 112 2.27 11.50 2.18
C ARG A 112 3.77 11.28 2.32
N PRO A 113 4.45 11.89 3.32
CA PRO A 113 5.90 11.73 3.50
C PRO A 113 6.31 10.26 3.58
N ALA A 114 7.21 9.82 2.71
CA ALA A 114 7.52 8.40 2.51
C ALA A 114 7.96 7.68 3.79
N ARG A 115 8.77 8.34 4.63
CA ARG A 115 9.24 7.77 5.91
C ARG A 115 8.10 7.60 6.91
N HIS A 116 7.23 8.59 7.03
CA HIS A 116 6.05 8.48 7.87
C HIS A 116 5.15 7.35 7.36
N TYR A 117 4.87 7.34 6.05
CA TYR A 117 4.01 6.33 5.44
C TYR A 117 4.58 4.91 5.57
N PHE A 118 5.90 4.72 5.48
CA PHE A 118 6.53 3.43 5.76
C PHE A 118 6.19 2.90 7.16
N HIS A 119 6.32 3.75 8.20
CA HIS A 119 6.07 3.33 9.59
C HIS A 119 4.58 3.12 9.85
N TYR A 120 3.73 4.02 9.37
CA TYR A 120 2.27 3.87 9.38
C TYR A 120 1.87 2.54 8.75
N HIS A 121 2.25 2.33 7.49
CA HIS A 121 1.79 1.18 6.73
C HIS A 121 2.39 -0.15 7.21
N TRP A 122 3.60 -0.13 7.78
CA TRP A 122 4.17 -1.27 8.49
C TRP A 122 3.33 -1.68 9.71
N GLN A 123 2.88 -0.71 10.52
CA GLN A 123 2.01 -0.99 11.67
C GLN A 123 0.68 -1.56 11.21
N HIS A 124 0.06 -0.96 10.19
CA HIS A 124 -1.15 -1.48 9.57
C HIS A 124 -1.01 -2.95 9.15
N HIS A 125 0.02 -3.33 8.38
CA HIS A 125 0.20 -4.72 7.97
C HIS A 125 0.54 -5.69 9.10
N LYS A 126 1.20 -5.20 10.15
CA LYS A 126 1.56 -6.03 11.30
C LYS A 126 0.34 -6.33 12.18
N TYR A 127 -0.59 -5.39 12.28
CA TYR A 127 -1.70 -5.42 13.22
C TYR A 127 -3.06 -5.32 12.52
N THR A 128 -3.14 -5.68 11.23
CA THR A 128 -4.34 -5.50 10.40
C THR A 128 -5.61 -5.97 11.11
N GLY A 129 -6.59 -5.10 11.25
CA GLY A 129 -7.89 -5.40 11.88
C GLY A 129 -7.90 -5.31 13.41
N ASN A 130 -6.77 -5.00 14.05
CA ASN A 130 -6.72 -4.68 15.48
C ASN A 130 -6.96 -3.18 15.66
N VAL A 131 -8.17 -2.80 16.12
CA VAL A 131 -8.58 -1.39 16.27
C VAL A 131 -7.61 -0.56 17.14
N LYS A 132 -6.93 -1.18 18.12
CA LYS A 132 -6.02 -0.47 19.03
C LYS A 132 -4.63 -0.27 18.45
N LEU A 133 -4.19 -1.06 17.47
CA LEU A 133 -2.80 -1.13 17.02
C LEU A 133 -2.62 -0.94 15.50
N ASP A 134 -3.68 -1.12 14.73
CA ASP A 134 -3.70 -0.84 13.31
C ASP A 134 -3.76 0.68 13.11
N SER A 135 -2.71 1.25 12.53
CA SER A 135 -2.61 2.69 12.34
C SER A 135 -3.71 3.26 11.42
N GLU A 136 -4.37 2.43 10.60
CA GLU A 136 -5.51 2.84 9.76
C GLU A 136 -6.84 2.85 10.53
N LEU A 137 -6.92 2.15 11.67
CA LEU A 137 -8.12 2.12 12.51
C LEU A 137 -7.98 3.00 13.76
N GLN A 138 -6.78 3.53 14.02
CA GLN A 138 -6.51 4.42 15.13
C GLN A 138 -7.08 5.82 14.86
N GLU A 139 -7.86 6.32 15.82
CA GLU A 139 -8.35 7.70 15.82
C GLU A 139 -7.20 8.71 15.77
N GLY A 140 -7.34 9.77 14.98
CA GLY A 140 -6.34 10.85 14.89
C GLY A 140 -5.14 10.56 13.98
N SER A 141 -5.17 9.49 13.19
CA SER A 141 -4.40 9.44 11.93
C SER A 141 -4.73 10.71 11.12
N PHE A 142 -3.73 11.37 10.53
CA PHE A 142 -3.81 12.72 9.93
C PHE A 142 -4.97 12.93 8.92
N LEU A 143 -5.60 11.86 8.42
CA LEU A 143 -6.72 11.88 7.47
C LEU A 143 -8.04 11.31 8.04
N ASP A 144 -8.03 10.73 9.24
CA ASP A 144 -9.17 10.01 9.79
C ASP A 144 -9.87 10.87 10.85
N LEU A 145 -11.14 11.20 10.58
CA LEU A 145 -11.99 11.87 11.55
C LEU A 145 -12.13 10.99 12.80
N PRO A 146 -12.15 11.58 14.01
CA PRO A 146 -12.41 10.80 15.22
C PRO A 146 -13.76 10.10 15.08
N ILE A 147 -13.75 8.78 15.25
CA ILE A 147 -14.96 7.96 15.27
C ILE A 147 -15.47 8.02 16.72
N GLU A 148 -16.28 9.02 17.03
CA GLU A 148 -16.78 9.22 18.41
C GLU A 148 -17.65 8.04 18.90
N GLU A 149 -18.24 7.24 18.01
CA GLU A 149 -18.93 6.00 18.35
C GLU A 149 -18.72 4.90 17.30
N PRO A 150 -18.45 3.64 17.71
CA PRO A 150 -18.48 2.51 16.78
C PRO A 150 -19.89 2.39 16.22
N LEU A 151 -20.03 2.41 14.90
CA LEU A 151 -21.31 2.16 14.22
C LEU A 151 -21.82 0.78 14.66
N GLY A 152 -22.78 0.78 15.58
CA GLY A 152 -23.46 -0.41 16.04
C GLY A 152 -24.34 -0.98 14.93
N TYR A 153 -23.77 -1.90 14.17
CA TYR A 153 -24.49 -2.83 13.30
C TYR A 153 -23.93 -4.23 13.51
#